data_AF-L7EWU4-F1
#
_entry.id   AF-L7EWU4-F1
#
_cell.length_a   1.000
_cell.length_b   1.000
_cell.length_c   1.000
_cell.angle_alpha   90.00
_cell.angle_beta   90.00
_cell.angle_gamma   90.00
#
_symmetry.space_group_name_H-M   'P 1'
#
loop_
_entity.id
_entity.type
_entity.pdbx_description
1 polymer ?
#
loop_
_entity_poly.entity_id
_entity_poly.type
_entity_poly.pdbx_seq_one_letter_code
_entity_poly.pdbx_strand_id
1 'polypeptide(L)'
;MLGTISSTAPASPRLQARLDGEPFDAHRIAMFENLAAGLATLPPEPAPALGGAARWEWLAFFEAYFSNFIEGTEFGVEEARRIAVDGEIPAARPKDAHDVSATFRILSDPVLAARKPLSGADLLDLLRDHHRLLMAARPEKRPGELKEADNYAGGYRFVEPDLLFGTLKRGFEVFSPVTDPLHRAAAVMFLVTECHPFDDGNGRVARIVANAELTAAGQVRLVIPTVYRNNYLAGLTAVSNQAGRGESLLSVLRFAQRWVAAVDWSGFEQADTDIRASHGYTDPGIAESTGQRLRLPGPGG
;
A
#
# COMPACT_ATOMS: atom_id res chain seq x y z
N MET A 1 -50.20 35.55 -19.33
CA MET A 1 -49.42 34.88 -18.27
C MET A 1 -48.34 34.05 -18.95
N LEU A 2 -47.09 34.51 -18.92
CA LEU A 2 -45.93 33.72 -19.37
C LEU A 2 -45.41 32.98 -18.14
N GLY A 3 -45.71 31.69 -18.04
CA GLY A 3 -45.20 30.83 -16.98
C GLY A 3 -43.72 30.58 -17.18
N THR A 4 -42.91 31.00 -16.21
CA THR A 4 -41.49 30.64 -16.14
C THR A 4 -41.40 29.22 -15.59
N ILE A 5 -41.21 28.24 -16.47
CA ILE A 5 -40.84 26.89 -16.05
C ILE A 5 -39.35 26.95 -15.72
N SER A 6 -39.01 26.98 -14.42
CA SER A 6 -37.63 26.74 -13.98
C SER A 6 -37.34 25.26 -14.23
N SER A 7 -36.75 24.95 -15.38
CA SER A 7 -36.06 23.68 -15.54
C SER A 7 -34.78 23.76 -14.71
N THR A 8 -34.77 23.09 -13.56
CA THR A 8 -33.51 22.75 -12.88
C THR A 8 -32.73 21.86 -13.85
N ALA A 9 -31.77 22.45 -14.56
CA ALA A 9 -30.79 21.67 -15.30
C ALA A 9 -30.15 20.65 -14.34
N PRO A 10 -29.90 19.40 -14.76
CA PRO A 10 -29.23 18.44 -13.90
C PRO A 10 -27.88 19.03 -13.48
N ALA A 11 -27.68 19.19 -12.17
CA ALA A 11 -26.40 19.65 -11.64
C ALA A 11 -25.31 18.69 -12.10
N SER A 12 -24.15 19.22 -12.54
CA SER A 12 -23.02 18.35 -12.87
C SER A 12 -22.64 17.48 -11.66
N PRO A 13 -22.11 16.26 -11.83
CA PRO A 13 -21.75 15.41 -10.69
C PRO A 13 -20.82 16.10 -9.67
N ARG A 14 -20.00 17.06 -10.13
CA ARG A 14 -19.13 17.90 -9.29
C ARG A 14 -19.92 18.94 -8.49
N LEU A 15 -20.87 19.61 -9.12
CA LEU A 15 -21.73 20.58 -8.45
C LEU A 15 -22.61 19.87 -7.41
N GLN A 16 -23.19 18.72 -7.76
CA GLN A 16 -23.98 17.92 -6.84
C GLN A 16 -23.14 17.46 -5.63
N ALA A 17 -21.94 16.93 -5.86
CA ALA A 17 -21.04 16.53 -4.77
C ALA A 17 -20.72 17.66 -3.79
N ARG A 18 -20.50 18.86 -4.32
CA ARG A 18 -20.21 20.05 -3.50
C ARG A 18 -21.45 20.49 -2.71
N LEU A 19 -22.64 20.38 -3.29
CA LEU A 19 -23.91 20.63 -2.59
C LEU A 19 -24.18 19.57 -1.51
N ASP A 20 -23.78 18.32 -1.75
CA ASP A 20 -23.91 17.20 -0.81
C ASP A 20 -22.83 17.24 0.30
N GLY A 21 -21.91 18.20 0.27
CA GLY A 21 -20.83 18.34 1.26
C GLY A 21 -19.65 17.36 1.08
N GLU A 22 -19.58 16.67 -0.06
CA GLU A 22 -18.52 15.70 -0.39
C GLU A 22 -17.79 16.08 -1.69
N PRO A 23 -17.18 17.29 -1.78
CA PRO A 23 -16.41 17.67 -2.96
C PRO A 23 -15.23 16.70 -3.16
N PHE A 24 -14.80 16.55 -4.41
CA PHE A 24 -13.77 15.59 -4.80
C PHE A 24 -12.86 16.16 -5.90
N ASP A 25 -11.68 15.57 -6.01
CA ASP A 25 -10.70 15.86 -7.04
C ASP A 25 -11.04 15.09 -8.33
N ALA A 26 -11.66 15.78 -9.29
CA ALA A 26 -12.07 15.18 -10.55
C ALA A 26 -10.89 14.66 -11.40
N HIS A 27 -9.70 15.26 -11.27
CA HIS A 27 -8.52 14.79 -11.98
C HIS A 27 -8.08 13.43 -11.45
N ARG A 28 -8.08 13.25 -10.12
CA ARG A 28 -7.76 11.95 -9.51
C ARG A 28 -8.82 10.89 -9.77
N ILE A 29 -10.10 11.25 -9.80
CA ILE A 29 -11.14 10.31 -10.23
C ILE A 29 -10.91 9.81 -11.65
N ALA A 30 -10.62 10.69 -12.61
CA ALA A 30 -10.31 10.27 -13.99
C ALA A 30 -9.06 9.37 -14.07
N MET A 31 -8.06 9.63 -13.23
CA MET A 31 -6.87 8.78 -13.11
C MET A 31 -7.23 7.37 -12.58
N PHE A 32 -8.08 7.27 -11.56
CA PHE A 32 -8.55 5.98 -11.03
C PHE A 32 -9.40 5.22 -12.04
N GLU A 33 -10.26 5.91 -12.79
CA GLU A 33 -11.05 5.32 -13.88
C GLU A 33 -10.14 4.75 -14.98
N ASN A 34 -9.09 5.48 -15.34
CA ASN A 34 -8.12 5.01 -16.32
C ASN A 34 -7.36 3.76 -15.83
N LEU A 35 -6.94 3.75 -14.55
CA LEU A 35 -6.32 2.57 -13.93
C LEU A 35 -7.30 1.38 -13.89
N ALA A 36 -8.54 1.57 -13.44
CA ALA A 36 -9.54 0.52 -13.37
C ALA A 36 -9.80 -0.11 -14.75
N ALA A 37 -9.95 0.73 -15.76
CA ALA A 37 -10.18 0.29 -17.12
C ALA A 37 -8.92 -0.35 -17.76
N GLY A 38 -7.71 0.03 -17.35
CA GLY A 38 -6.47 -0.67 -17.70
C GLY A 38 -6.38 -2.06 -17.07
N LEU A 39 -6.59 -2.16 -15.76
CA LEU A 39 -6.61 -3.42 -15.02
C LEU A 39 -7.64 -4.42 -15.58
N ALA A 40 -8.78 -3.93 -16.09
CA ALA A 40 -9.80 -4.77 -16.72
C ALA A 40 -9.34 -5.43 -18.04
N THR A 41 -8.29 -4.91 -18.68
CA THR A 41 -7.73 -5.48 -19.93
C THR A 41 -6.58 -6.45 -19.68
N LEU A 42 -6.03 -6.47 -18.48
CA LEU A 42 -4.90 -7.31 -18.12
C LEU A 42 -5.42 -8.68 -17.64
N PRO A 43 -4.79 -9.80 -18.03
CA PRO A 43 -5.24 -11.12 -17.61
C PRO A 43 -4.99 -11.32 -16.11
N PRO A 44 -5.92 -11.88 -15.33
CA PRO A 44 -5.65 -12.22 -13.94
C PRO A 44 -4.55 -13.29 -13.85
N GLU A 45 -3.70 -13.20 -12.82
CA GLU A 45 -2.64 -14.19 -12.52
C GLU A 45 -2.81 -14.65 -11.07
N PRO A 46 -3.59 -15.72 -10.82
CA PRO A 46 -3.76 -16.26 -9.48
C PRO A 46 -2.43 -16.73 -8.88
N ALA A 47 -2.20 -16.37 -7.62
CA ALA A 47 -1.05 -16.78 -6.82
C ALA A 47 -1.54 -17.24 -5.44
N PRO A 48 -2.19 -18.41 -5.35
CA PRO A 48 -2.73 -18.91 -4.08
C PRO A 48 -1.61 -19.13 -3.06
N ALA A 49 -1.86 -18.75 -1.80
CA ALA A 49 -0.94 -18.99 -0.68
C ALA A 49 -1.03 -20.46 -0.25
N LEU A 50 -0.45 -21.36 -1.06
CA LEU A 50 -0.46 -22.80 -0.81
C LEU A 50 0.42 -23.18 0.40
N GLY A 51 0.13 -24.33 1.01
CA GLY A 51 0.83 -24.83 2.20
C GLY A 51 0.13 -24.48 3.52
N GLY A 52 0.58 -25.11 4.61
CA GLY A 52 0.06 -24.82 5.95
C GLY A 52 0.58 -23.49 6.50
N ALA A 53 0.01 -23.03 7.62
CA ALA A 53 0.41 -21.78 8.29
C ALA A 53 1.92 -21.71 8.59
N ALA A 54 2.54 -22.86 8.91
CA ALA A 54 3.97 -22.97 9.17
C ALA A 54 4.85 -22.56 7.97
N ARG A 55 4.37 -22.64 6.71
CA ARG A 55 5.12 -22.15 5.54
C ARG A 55 5.30 -20.62 5.57
N TRP A 56 4.36 -19.92 6.20
CA TRP A 56 4.21 -18.47 6.12
C TRP A 56 4.54 -17.76 7.44
N GLU A 57 5.09 -18.50 8.42
CA GLU A 57 5.26 -18.08 9.81
C GLU A 57 5.98 -16.73 9.94
N TRP A 58 7.06 -16.54 9.18
CA TRP A 58 7.89 -15.35 9.26
C TRP A 58 7.51 -14.23 8.27
N LEU A 59 6.54 -14.46 7.39
CA LEU A 59 6.17 -13.49 6.35
C LEU A 59 5.73 -12.14 6.94
N ALA A 60 4.92 -12.15 8.01
CA ALA A 60 4.43 -10.92 8.62
C ALA A 60 5.57 -10.05 9.20
N PHE A 61 6.62 -10.69 9.74
CA PHE A 61 7.80 -9.99 10.24
C PHE A 61 8.55 -9.31 9.09
N PHE A 62 8.88 -10.05 8.02
CA PHE A 62 9.63 -9.47 6.90
C PHE A 62 8.83 -8.41 6.13
N GLU A 63 7.50 -8.59 6.03
CA GLU A 63 6.64 -7.54 5.48
C GLU A 63 6.70 -6.26 6.33
N ALA A 64 6.62 -6.38 7.66
CA ALA A 64 6.76 -5.24 8.55
C ALA A 64 8.14 -4.58 8.44
N TYR A 65 9.20 -5.38 8.42
CA TYR A 65 10.58 -4.92 8.25
C TYR A 65 10.74 -4.08 6.98
N PHE A 66 10.43 -4.65 5.81
CA PHE A 66 10.63 -3.97 4.53
C PHE A 66 9.68 -2.78 4.34
N SER A 67 8.44 -2.89 4.82
CA SER A 67 7.49 -1.79 4.78
C SER A 67 7.97 -0.57 5.57
N ASN A 68 8.68 -0.76 6.69
CA ASN A 68 9.26 0.35 7.45
C ASN A 68 10.58 0.84 6.83
N PHE A 69 11.40 -0.07 6.30
CA PHE A 69 12.66 0.27 5.65
C PHE A 69 12.47 1.23 4.46
N ILE A 70 11.47 0.98 3.60
CA ILE A 70 11.18 1.82 2.43
C ILE A 70 10.85 3.28 2.79
N GLU A 71 10.30 3.50 3.98
CA GLU A 71 9.93 4.83 4.51
C GLU A 71 11.08 5.48 5.33
N GLY A 72 12.28 4.88 5.35
CA GLY A 72 13.46 5.41 6.04
C GLY A 72 13.63 4.96 7.48
N THR A 73 12.80 4.03 7.98
CA THR A 73 13.03 3.36 9.26
C THR A 73 13.99 2.19 9.06
N GLU A 74 15.28 2.53 9.00
CA GLU A 74 16.34 1.57 8.68
C GLU A 74 16.96 0.97 9.96
N PHE A 75 16.64 -0.29 10.25
CA PHE A 75 17.32 -1.12 11.23
C PHE A 75 17.97 -2.31 10.52
N GLY A 76 19.00 -2.91 11.13
CA GLY A 76 19.45 -4.23 10.68
C GLY A 76 18.35 -5.27 10.90
N VAL A 77 18.24 -6.27 10.05
CA VAL A 77 17.14 -7.26 10.14
C VAL A 77 17.08 -7.99 11.49
N GLU A 78 18.23 -8.33 12.08
CA GLU A 78 18.30 -8.92 13.43
C GLU A 78 17.85 -7.96 14.53
N GLU A 79 18.19 -6.68 14.40
CA GLU A 79 17.74 -5.65 15.34
C GLU A 79 16.23 -5.45 15.24
N ALA A 80 15.70 -5.37 14.01
CA ALA A 80 14.27 -5.32 13.77
C ALA A 80 13.54 -6.56 14.31
N ARG A 81 14.15 -7.76 14.23
CA ARG A 81 13.62 -8.99 14.82
C ARG A 81 13.49 -8.86 16.33
N ARG A 82 14.55 -8.43 17.03
CA ARG A 82 14.49 -8.23 18.49
C ARG A 82 13.48 -7.17 18.89
N ILE A 83 13.34 -6.11 18.10
CA ILE A 83 12.31 -5.09 18.32
C ILE A 83 10.90 -5.68 18.20
N ALA A 84 10.61 -6.34 17.07
CA ALA A 84 9.27 -6.77 16.73
C ALA A 84 8.80 -8.00 17.54
N VAL A 85 9.71 -8.96 17.74
CA VAL A 85 9.41 -10.28 18.33
C VAL A 85 9.75 -10.31 19.81
N ASP A 86 10.93 -9.81 20.20
CA ASP A 86 11.41 -9.88 21.58
C ASP A 86 11.00 -8.64 22.41
N GLY A 87 10.45 -7.60 21.77
CA GLY A 87 9.98 -6.38 22.42
C GLY A 87 11.10 -5.43 22.84
N GLU A 88 12.30 -5.55 22.26
CA GLU A 88 13.42 -4.65 22.54
C GLU A 88 13.11 -3.22 22.07
N ILE A 89 13.40 -2.21 22.90
CA ILE A 89 13.24 -0.80 22.54
C ILE A 89 14.60 -0.10 22.63
N PRO A 90 15.28 0.15 21.48
CA PRO A 90 16.51 0.90 21.44
C PRO A 90 16.35 2.31 22.01
N ALA A 91 17.24 2.69 22.93
CA ALA A 91 17.20 4.01 23.57
C ALA A 91 17.35 5.19 22.59
N ALA A 92 18.12 5.00 21.52
CA ALA A 92 18.41 6.06 20.55
C ALA A 92 17.25 6.38 19.60
N ARG A 93 16.41 5.38 19.27
CA ARG A 93 15.36 5.49 18.24
C ARG A 93 14.05 4.79 18.64
N PRO A 94 13.46 5.10 19.81
CA PRO A 94 12.28 4.39 20.31
C PRO A 94 11.03 4.54 19.43
N LYS A 95 10.87 5.69 18.75
CA LYS A 95 9.76 5.92 17.80
C LYS A 95 9.85 5.02 16.59
N ASP A 96 11.04 4.84 16.04
CA ASP A 96 11.27 3.99 14.87
C ASP A 96 11.08 2.52 15.24
N ALA A 97 11.50 2.12 16.45
CA ALA A 97 11.25 0.78 16.97
C ALA A 97 9.74 0.50 17.14
N HIS A 98 8.97 1.51 17.58
CA HIS A 98 7.52 1.41 17.61
C HIS A 98 6.94 1.19 16.22
N ASP A 99 7.40 1.91 15.19
CA ASP A 99 6.88 1.78 13.82
C ASP A 99 7.00 0.33 13.30
N VAL A 100 8.15 -0.31 13.51
CA VAL A 100 8.38 -1.73 13.19
C VAL A 100 7.45 -2.64 13.98
N SER A 101 7.39 -2.45 15.30
CA SER A 101 6.58 -3.28 16.21
C SER A 101 5.08 -3.18 15.93
N ALA A 102 4.58 -1.96 15.70
CA ALA A 102 3.17 -1.71 15.44
C ALA A 102 2.74 -2.29 14.08
N THR A 103 3.59 -2.15 13.06
CA THR A 103 3.34 -2.78 11.75
C THR A 103 3.30 -4.29 11.90
N PHE A 104 4.28 -4.89 12.57
CA PHE A 104 4.31 -6.34 12.79
C PHE A 104 3.05 -6.84 13.51
N ARG A 105 2.62 -6.17 14.60
CA ARG A 105 1.40 -6.52 15.33
C ARG A 105 0.14 -6.53 14.45
N ILE A 106 -0.02 -5.54 13.58
CA ILE A 106 -1.16 -5.50 12.63
C ILE A 106 -1.09 -6.70 11.68
N LEU A 107 0.09 -6.98 11.13
CA LEU A 107 0.27 -7.98 10.09
C LEU A 107 0.28 -9.42 10.58
N SER A 108 0.61 -9.64 11.86
CA SER A 108 0.59 -10.95 12.52
C SER A 108 -0.78 -11.33 13.07
N ASP A 109 -1.67 -10.36 13.30
CA ASP A 109 -3.04 -10.61 13.74
C ASP A 109 -3.91 -11.02 12.53
N PRO A 110 -4.46 -12.25 12.48
CA PRO A 110 -5.22 -12.72 11.32
C PRO A 110 -6.49 -11.91 11.04
N VAL A 111 -7.11 -11.32 12.07
CA VAL A 111 -8.31 -10.50 11.92
C VAL A 111 -7.94 -9.14 11.33
N LEU A 112 -6.90 -8.49 11.86
CA LEU A 112 -6.46 -7.20 11.36
C LEU A 112 -5.84 -7.31 9.96
N ALA A 113 -5.01 -8.34 9.72
CA ALA A 113 -4.35 -8.55 8.43
C ALA A 113 -5.32 -8.90 7.29
N ALA A 114 -6.49 -9.48 7.59
CA ALA A 114 -7.52 -9.78 6.60
C ALA A 114 -8.63 -8.71 6.53
N ARG A 115 -8.59 -7.68 7.37
CA ARG A 115 -9.62 -6.63 7.40
C ARG A 115 -9.47 -5.75 6.16
N LYS A 116 -10.38 -5.93 5.20
CA LYS A 116 -10.44 -5.12 3.98
C LYS A 116 -11.66 -4.18 3.95
N PRO A 117 -11.59 -3.06 3.23
CA PRO A 117 -12.72 -2.15 3.08
C PRO A 117 -13.87 -2.81 2.29
N LEU A 118 -15.11 -2.55 2.69
CA LEU A 118 -16.31 -3.04 2.00
C LEU A 118 -17.04 -1.95 1.21
N SER A 119 -16.78 -0.68 1.55
CA SER A 119 -17.31 0.50 0.89
C SER A 119 -16.32 1.67 1.00
N GLY A 120 -16.55 2.76 0.26
CA GLY A 120 -15.73 3.96 0.38
C GLY A 120 -15.77 4.60 1.78
N ALA A 121 -16.87 4.46 2.52
CA ALA A 121 -16.97 4.92 3.91
C ALA A 121 -16.16 4.01 4.84
N ASP A 122 -16.29 2.69 4.70
CA ASP A 122 -15.54 1.71 5.50
C ASP A 122 -14.03 1.84 5.27
N LEU A 123 -13.61 2.17 4.05
CA LEU A 123 -12.20 2.43 3.73
C LEU A 123 -11.64 3.52 4.63
N LEU A 124 -12.34 4.64 4.80
CA LEU A 124 -11.81 5.74 5.60
C LEU A 124 -11.62 5.35 7.06
N ASP A 125 -12.60 4.70 7.66
CA ASP A 125 -12.52 4.29 9.06
C ASP A 125 -11.42 3.26 9.27
N LEU A 126 -11.28 2.32 8.33
CA LEU A 126 -10.19 1.34 8.33
C LEU A 126 -8.81 2.01 8.21
N LEU A 127 -8.66 2.98 7.32
CA LEU A 127 -7.41 3.75 7.16
C LEU A 127 -7.06 4.49 8.46
N ARG A 128 -8.04 5.14 9.10
CA ARG A 128 -7.83 5.85 10.37
C ARG A 128 -7.44 4.89 11.49
N ASP A 129 -8.07 3.72 11.57
CA ASP A 129 -7.77 2.72 12.59
C ASP A 129 -6.34 2.17 12.46
N HIS A 130 -5.95 1.75 11.26
CA HIS A 130 -4.58 1.29 11.01
C HIS A 130 -3.57 2.41 11.23
N HIS A 131 -3.84 3.63 10.74
CA HIS A 131 -2.94 4.76 10.94
C HIS A 131 -2.76 5.12 12.42
N ARG A 132 -3.84 5.07 13.22
CA ARG A 132 -3.79 5.33 14.67
C ARG A 132 -2.87 4.36 15.39
N LEU A 133 -2.97 3.06 15.07
CA LEU A 133 -2.11 2.03 15.65
C LEU A 133 -0.67 2.20 15.20
N LEU A 134 -0.45 2.40 13.90
CA LEU A 134 0.87 2.47 13.29
C LEU A 134 1.66 3.67 13.80
N MET A 135 1.02 4.83 13.93
CA MET A 135 1.67 6.08 14.30
C MET A 135 1.55 6.44 15.79
N ALA A 136 1.09 5.52 16.65
CA ALA A 136 0.78 5.84 18.05
C ALA A 136 1.95 6.46 18.85
N ALA A 137 3.21 6.16 18.51
CA ALA A 137 4.39 6.77 19.14
C ALA A 137 4.79 8.15 18.57
N ARG A 138 4.04 8.68 17.60
CA ARG A 138 4.29 9.94 16.89
C ARG A 138 3.07 10.87 17.00
N PRO A 139 2.74 11.38 18.21
CA PRO A 139 1.61 12.30 18.38
C PRO A 139 1.73 13.56 17.51
N GLU A 140 2.95 13.99 17.17
CA GLU A 140 3.20 15.10 16.25
C GLU A 140 2.75 14.85 14.81
N LYS A 141 2.43 13.59 14.46
CA LYS A 141 1.90 13.17 13.14
C LYS A 141 0.39 12.88 13.17
N ARG A 142 -0.28 13.21 14.28
CA ARG A 142 -1.73 13.13 14.47
C ARG A 142 -2.32 11.75 14.07
N PRO A 143 -2.02 10.70 14.85
CA PRO A 143 -2.40 9.33 14.51
C PRO A 143 -3.91 9.15 14.34
N GLY A 144 -4.32 8.63 13.19
CA GLY A 144 -5.72 8.45 12.80
C GLY A 144 -6.46 9.71 12.33
N GLU A 145 -5.81 10.88 12.30
CA GLU A 145 -6.41 12.14 11.81
C GLU A 145 -5.99 12.41 10.37
N LEU A 146 -6.90 12.94 9.56
CA LEU A 146 -6.59 13.31 8.18
C LEU A 146 -5.69 14.56 8.15
N LYS A 147 -4.95 14.71 7.05
CA LYS A 147 -4.15 15.92 6.80
C LYS A 147 -5.04 17.17 6.77
N GLU A 148 -4.52 18.27 7.30
CA GLU A 148 -5.16 19.59 7.27
C GLU A 148 -4.45 20.56 6.32
N ALA A 149 -3.28 20.17 5.81
CA ALA A 149 -2.49 20.94 4.87
C ALA A 149 -2.16 20.09 3.64
N ASP A 150 -1.88 20.76 2.53
CA ASP A 150 -1.36 20.12 1.33
C ASP A 150 -0.04 19.40 1.64
N ASN A 151 0.10 18.18 1.13
CA ASN A 151 1.33 17.40 1.20
C ASN A 151 1.85 17.05 -0.20
N TYR A 152 3.15 16.80 -0.26
CA TYR A 152 3.92 16.71 -1.50
C TYR A 152 4.93 15.55 -1.44
N ALA A 153 5.22 14.98 -2.60
CA ALA A 153 6.40 14.13 -2.82
C ALA A 153 7.26 14.77 -3.92
N GLY A 154 8.39 15.34 -3.54
CA GLY A 154 9.16 16.22 -4.44
C GLY A 154 8.31 17.40 -4.89
N GLY A 155 8.11 17.57 -6.20
CA GLY A 155 7.22 18.59 -6.76
C GLY A 155 5.78 18.13 -6.98
N TYR A 156 5.45 16.86 -6.68
CA TYR A 156 4.12 16.30 -6.90
C TYR A 156 3.21 16.63 -5.72
N ARG A 157 2.11 17.36 -5.97
CA ARG A 157 1.09 17.68 -4.96
C ARG A 157 0.02 16.59 -4.93
N PHE A 158 -0.35 16.09 -3.75
CA PHE A 158 -1.44 15.12 -3.61
C PHE A 158 -2.82 15.80 -3.49
N VAL A 159 -3.89 15.03 -3.27
CA VAL A 159 -5.27 15.54 -3.13
C VAL A 159 -5.34 16.59 -2.02
N GLU A 160 -5.99 17.73 -2.28
CA GLU A 160 -6.17 18.80 -1.29
C GLU A 160 -7.04 18.32 -0.10
N PRO A 161 -6.79 18.78 1.15
CA PRO A 161 -7.55 18.34 2.34
C PRO A 161 -9.07 18.40 2.17
N ASP A 162 -9.58 19.49 1.61
CA ASP A 162 -11.01 19.73 1.41
C ASP A 162 -11.66 18.76 0.41
N LEU A 163 -10.86 18.12 -0.46
CA LEU A 163 -11.33 17.19 -1.49
C LEU A 163 -11.09 15.73 -1.09
N LEU A 164 -10.36 15.48 -0.01
CA LEU A 164 -9.82 14.17 0.32
C LEU A 164 -10.91 13.12 0.59
N PHE A 165 -11.88 13.48 1.43
CA PHE A 165 -12.97 12.57 1.80
C PHE A 165 -13.77 12.10 0.58
N GLY A 166 -14.27 13.04 -0.22
CA GLY A 166 -15.04 12.74 -1.42
C GLY A 166 -14.22 11.97 -2.46
N THR A 167 -12.91 12.24 -2.56
CA THR A 167 -12.02 11.55 -3.50
C THR A 167 -11.76 10.11 -3.10
N LEU A 168 -11.48 9.83 -1.81
CA LEU A 168 -11.28 8.46 -1.31
C LEU A 168 -12.54 7.61 -1.50
N LYS A 169 -13.70 8.14 -1.09
CA LYS A 169 -14.98 7.46 -1.20
C LYS A 169 -15.30 7.12 -2.66
N ARG A 170 -15.27 8.11 -3.55
CA ARG A 170 -15.56 7.90 -4.98
C ARG A 170 -14.51 7.05 -5.68
N GLY A 171 -13.24 7.25 -5.37
CA GLY A 171 -12.14 6.45 -5.92
C GLY A 171 -12.27 4.97 -5.58
N PHE A 172 -12.72 4.65 -4.36
CA PHE A 172 -13.03 3.26 -3.99
C PHE A 172 -14.19 2.69 -4.82
N GLU A 173 -15.26 3.47 -5.04
CA GLU A 173 -16.41 3.01 -5.84
C GLU A 173 -16.07 2.81 -7.33
N VAL A 174 -15.20 3.65 -7.91
CA VAL A 174 -14.65 3.47 -9.28
C VAL A 174 -14.03 2.09 -9.45
N PHE A 175 -13.44 1.61 -8.37
CA PHE A 175 -12.74 0.35 -8.33
C PHE A 175 -13.65 -0.86 -8.11
N SER A 176 -14.90 -0.69 -7.65
CA SER A 176 -15.84 -1.79 -7.35
C SER A 176 -15.95 -2.91 -8.42
N PRO A 177 -15.84 -2.67 -9.74
CA PRO A 177 -15.96 -3.75 -10.74
C PRO A 177 -14.72 -4.63 -10.87
N VAL A 178 -13.56 -4.23 -10.34
CA VAL A 178 -12.33 -5.01 -10.42
C VAL A 178 -12.40 -6.11 -9.36
N THR A 179 -12.30 -7.37 -9.75
CA THR A 179 -12.52 -8.52 -8.85
C THR A 179 -11.29 -9.40 -8.65
N ASP A 180 -10.31 -9.34 -9.54
CA ASP A 180 -9.03 -10.04 -9.36
C ASP A 180 -8.31 -9.53 -8.10
N PRO A 181 -7.86 -10.41 -7.17
CA PRO A 181 -7.27 -9.97 -5.90
C PRO A 181 -6.01 -9.11 -6.03
N LEU A 182 -5.14 -9.40 -7.00
CA LEU A 182 -3.93 -8.60 -7.19
C LEU A 182 -4.26 -7.24 -7.81
N HIS A 183 -5.21 -7.22 -8.75
CA HIS A 183 -5.71 -5.97 -9.32
C HIS A 183 -6.43 -5.12 -8.25
N ARG A 184 -7.14 -5.76 -7.31
CA ARG A 184 -7.69 -5.11 -6.12
C ARG A 184 -6.63 -4.51 -5.22
N ALA A 185 -5.63 -5.30 -4.86
CA ALA A 185 -4.50 -4.82 -4.08
C ALA A 185 -3.82 -3.62 -4.75
N ALA A 186 -3.54 -3.68 -6.05
CA ALA A 186 -2.93 -2.59 -6.82
C ALA A 186 -3.79 -1.32 -6.84
N ALA A 187 -5.10 -1.46 -7.04
CA ALA A 187 -6.04 -0.35 -7.10
C ALA A 187 -6.17 0.37 -5.74
N VAL A 188 -6.37 -0.39 -4.66
CA VAL A 188 -6.51 0.20 -3.31
C VAL A 188 -5.18 0.77 -2.83
N MET A 189 -4.06 0.11 -3.13
CA MET A 189 -2.72 0.65 -2.88
C MET A 189 -2.56 2.01 -3.55
N PHE A 190 -2.85 2.08 -4.86
CA PHE A 190 -2.71 3.32 -5.61
C PHE A 190 -3.65 4.42 -5.10
N LEU A 191 -4.92 4.08 -4.81
CA LEU A 191 -5.89 5.02 -4.24
C LEU A 191 -5.34 5.71 -2.98
N VAL A 192 -4.81 4.93 -2.04
CA VAL A 192 -4.32 5.45 -0.76
C VAL A 192 -3.04 6.26 -0.96
N THR A 193 -2.08 5.77 -1.75
CA THR A 193 -0.82 6.50 -2.00
C THR A 193 -1.05 7.81 -2.75
N GLU A 194 -2.01 7.82 -3.67
CA GLU A 194 -2.31 8.96 -4.54
C GLU A 194 -3.15 10.03 -3.82
N CYS A 195 -4.06 9.62 -2.93
CA CYS A 195 -4.79 10.55 -2.07
C CYS A 195 -3.92 11.10 -0.94
N HIS A 196 -3.00 10.27 -0.42
CA HIS A 196 -2.05 10.61 0.63
C HIS A 196 -2.73 11.25 1.86
N PRO A 197 -3.66 10.52 2.53
CA PRO A 197 -4.59 11.11 3.50
C PRO A 197 -3.98 11.62 4.81
N PHE A 198 -2.78 11.19 5.18
CA PHE A 198 -2.16 11.46 6.47
C PHE A 198 -0.88 12.29 6.34
N ASP A 199 -0.39 12.84 7.45
CA ASP A 199 0.86 13.63 7.47
C ASP A 199 2.12 12.77 7.27
N ASP A 200 2.03 11.48 7.57
CA ASP A 200 3.06 10.45 7.40
C ASP A 200 2.40 9.06 7.43
N GLY A 201 3.11 7.98 7.11
CA GLY A 201 2.61 6.60 7.22
C GLY A 201 1.73 6.14 6.07
N ASN A 202 1.47 6.98 5.08
CA ASN A 202 0.60 6.68 3.93
C ASN A 202 1.03 5.42 3.16
N GLY A 203 2.33 5.29 2.84
CA GLY A 203 2.85 4.11 2.14
C GLY A 203 2.70 2.82 2.94
N ARG A 204 2.93 2.88 4.26
CA ARG A 204 2.76 1.72 5.17
C ARG A 204 1.31 1.27 5.24
N VAL A 205 0.38 2.21 5.45
CA VAL A 205 -1.05 1.90 5.48
C VAL A 205 -1.54 1.40 4.13
N ALA A 206 -1.10 1.99 3.01
CA ALA A 206 -1.45 1.53 1.67
C ALA A 206 -1.05 0.06 1.43
N ARG A 207 0.16 -0.34 1.85
CA ARG A 207 0.62 -1.73 1.75
C ARG A 207 -0.17 -2.69 2.65
N ILE A 208 -0.51 -2.27 3.87
CA ILE A 208 -1.36 -3.06 4.78
C ILE A 208 -2.72 -3.33 4.13
N VAL A 209 -3.42 -2.29 3.66
CA VAL A 209 -4.76 -2.45 3.07
C VAL A 209 -4.71 -3.24 1.75
N ALA A 210 -3.67 -3.04 0.94
CA ALA A 210 -3.47 -3.84 -0.27
C ALA A 210 -3.29 -5.33 0.04
N ASN A 211 -2.51 -5.66 1.07
CA ASN A 211 -2.32 -7.05 1.51
C ASN A 211 -3.55 -7.64 2.19
N ALA A 212 -4.45 -6.83 2.73
CA ALA A 212 -5.74 -7.30 3.24
C ALA A 212 -6.62 -7.86 2.11
N GLU A 213 -6.62 -7.25 0.91
CA GLU A 213 -7.31 -7.81 -0.27
C GLU A 213 -6.77 -9.19 -0.65
N LEU A 214 -5.45 -9.37 -0.60
CA LEU A 214 -4.79 -10.65 -0.92
C LEU A 214 -5.03 -11.70 0.16
N THR A 215 -4.90 -11.32 1.43
CA THR A 215 -5.09 -12.21 2.59
C THR A 215 -6.53 -12.72 2.64
N ALA A 216 -7.52 -11.83 2.46
CA ALA A 216 -8.93 -12.20 2.42
C ALA A 216 -9.28 -13.14 1.26
N ALA A 217 -8.52 -13.08 0.15
CA ALA A 217 -8.68 -13.94 -1.01
C ALA A 217 -7.78 -15.19 -1.00
N GLY A 218 -7.04 -15.45 0.09
CA GLY A 218 -6.12 -16.59 0.20
C GLY A 218 -4.97 -16.54 -0.82
N GLN A 219 -4.58 -15.34 -1.26
CA GLN A 219 -3.47 -15.12 -2.20
C GLN A 219 -2.18 -14.77 -1.45
N VAL A 220 -1.05 -15.03 -2.09
CA VAL A 220 0.27 -14.61 -1.62
C VAL A 220 0.30 -13.08 -1.47
N ARG A 221 0.76 -12.60 -0.32
CA ARG A 221 0.88 -11.16 -0.01
C ARG A 221 2.03 -10.52 -0.79
N LEU A 222 2.07 -9.20 -0.81
CA LEU A 222 3.11 -8.39 -1.41
C LEU A 222 4.13 -7.96 -0.34
N VAL A 223 5.40 -8.15 -0.65
CA VAL A 223 6.52 -7.55 0.08
C VAL A 223 7.39 -6.86 -0.96
N ILE A 224 7.70 -5.59 -0.73
CA ILE A 224 8.61 -4.83 -1.58
C ILE A 224 9.96 -4.81 -0.86
N PRO A 225 10.93 -5.65 -1.25
CA PRO A 225 12.24 -5.64 -0.58
C PRO A 225 13.02 -4.37 -0.95
N THR A 226 14.02 -4.03 -0.14
CA THR A 226 14.82 -2.79 -0.25
C THR A 226 15.30 -2.55 -1.69
N VAL A 227 15.90 -3.56 -2.31
CA VAL A 227 16.43 -3.48 -3.70
C VAL A 227 15.37 -3.13 -4.75
N TYR A 228 14.09 -3.38 -4.45
CA TYR A 228 12.97 -3.24 -5.38
C TYR A 228 12.18 -1.94 -5.17
N ARG A 229 12.59 -1.11 -4.21
CA ARG A 229 11.97 0.18 -3.88
C ARG A 229 11.82 1.09 -5.10
N ASN A 230 12.87 1.27 -5.90
CA ASN A 230 12.82 2.18 -7.05
C ASN A 230 11.87 1.68 -8.15
N ASN A 231 11.80 0.36 -8.37
CA ASN A 231 10.83 -0.23 -9.30
C ASN A 231 9.39 0.00 -8.83
N TYR A 232 9.14 -0.20 -7.53
CA TYR A 232 7.85 0.08 -6.91
C TYR A 232 7.40 1.53 -7.07
N LEU A 233 8.27 2.48 -6.71
CA LEU A 233 7.98 3.90 -6.83
C LEU A 233 7.82 4.34 -8.29
N ALA A 234 8.61 3.78 -9.21
CA ALA A 234 8.45 4.03 -10.65
C ALA A 234 7.10 3.51 -11.17
N GLY A 235 6.63 2.35 -10.69
CA GLY A 235 5.32 1.80 -11.02
C GLY A 235 4.18 2.72 -10.59
N LEU A 236 4.21 3.22 -9.34
CA LEU A 236 3.22 4.20 -8.85
C LEU A 236 3.29 5.50 -9.66
N THR A 237 4.49 6.04 -9.85
CA THR A 237 4.73 7.30 -10.56
C THR A 237 4.28 7.23 -12.02
N ALA A 238 4.41 6.07 -12.68
CA ALA A 238 3.91 5.88 -14.04
C ALA A 238 2.39 6.10 -14.09
N VAL A 239 1.63 5.58 -13.13
CA VAL A 239 0.18 5.81 -13.05
C VAL A 239 -0.13 7.27 -12.71
N SER A 240 0.56 7.87 -11.73
CA SER A 240 0.38 9.28 -11.35
C SER A 240 0.66 10.26 -12.50
N ASN A 241 1.61 9.92 -13.37
CA ASN A 241 1.95 10.67 -14.58
C ASN A 241 1.10 10.28 -15.81
N GLN A 242 0.15 9.36 -15.65
CA GLN A 242 -0.68 8.82 -16.74
C GLN A 242 0.16 8.20 -17.89
N ALA A 243 1.36 7.71 -17.56
CA ALA A 243 2.20 6.94 -18.44
C ALA A 243 1.71 5.48 -18.46
N GLY A 244 0.72 5.23 -19.32
CA GLY A 244 0.01 3.95 -19.39
C GLY A 244 -1.24 3.92 -18.52
N ARG A 245 -1.78 2.73 -18.30
CA ARG A 245 -3.07 2.48 -17.62
C ARG A 245 -2.91 1.51 -16.44
N GLY A 246 -1.69 1.34 -15.93
CA GLY A 246 -1.38 0.49 -14.78
C GLY A 246 -0.51 -0.74 -15.08
N GLU A 247 -0.12 -0.95 -16.33
CA GLU A 247 0.65 -2.12 -16.77
C GLU A 247 2.00 -2.21 -16.04
N SER A 248 2.72 -1.09 -15.93
CA SER A 248 4.01 -1.04 -15.22
C SER A 248 3.86 -1.33 -13.73
N LEU A 249 2.87 -0.72 -13.07
CA LEU A 249 2.60 -0.97 -11.65
C LEU A 249 2.27 -2.45 -11.43
N LEU A 250 1.36 -3.01 -12.23
CA LEU A 250 0.95 -4.39 -12.07
C LEU A 250 2.08 -5.38 -12.36
N SER A 251 2.91 -5.11 -13.38
CA SER A 251 4.09 -5.92 -13.67
C SER A 251 5.06 -5.98 -12.47
N VAL A 252 5.29 -4.83 -11.84
CA VAL A 252 6.13 -4.73 -10.64
C VAL A 252 5.51 -5.52 -9.47
N LEU A 253 4.21 -5.36 -9.22
CA LEU A 253 3.53 -6.07 -8.13
C LEU A 253 3.46 -7.59 -8.37
N ARG A 254 3.25 -8.04 -9.62
CA ARG A 254 3.31 -9.47 -9.98
C ARG A 254 4.68 -10.07 -9.69
N PHE A 255 5.75 -9.36 -10.04
CA PHE A 255 7.10 -9.85 -9.75
C PHE A 255 7.37 -9.90 -8.24
N ALA A 256 6.94 -8.90 -7.48
CA ALA A 256 7.02 -8.91 -6.03
C ALA A 256 6.24 -10.09 -5.42
N GLN A 257 5.02 -10.36 -5.88
CA GLN A 257 4.21 -11.49 -5.40
C GLN A 257 4.86 -12.84 -5.73
N ARG A 258 5.44 -12.99 -6.92
CA ARG A 258 6.21 -14.19 -7.30
C ARG A 258 7.45 -14.38 -6.44
N TRP A 259 8.15 -13.29 -6.09
CA TRP A 259 9.27 -13.34 -5.17
C TRP A 259 8.84 -13.80 -3.79
N VAL A 260 7.75 -13.25 -3.24
CA VAL A 260 7.19 -13.69 -1.96
C VAL A 260 6.77 -15.16 -2.00
N ALA A 261 6.17 -15.62 -3.09
CA ALA A 261 5.78 -17.01 -3.25
C ALA A 261 6.97 -17.98 -3.25
N ALA A 262 8.15 -17.52 -3.69
CA ALA A 262 9.36 -18.32 -3.86
C ALA A 262 10.25 -18.39 -2.61
N VAL A 263 10.21 -17.38 -1.73
CA VAL A 263 10.93 -17.40 -0.44
C VAL A 263 10.28 -18.43 0.50
N ASP A 264 11.10 -19.19 1.23
CA ASP A 264 10.64 -20.05 2.32
C ASP A 264 10.57 -19.26 3.63
N TRP A 265 9.33 -18.99 4.08
CA TRP A 265 9.04 -18.23 5.29
C TRP A 265 8.83 -19.10 6.53
N SER A 266 9.17 -20.39 6.47
CA SER A 266 8.98 -21.31 7.59
C SER A 266 9.92 -21.07 8.77
N GLY A 267 11.02 -20.35 8.54
CA GLY A 267 11.95 -19.96 9.58
C GLY A 267 12.65 -18.66 9.23
N PHE A 268 13.05 -17.91 10.26
CA PHE A 268 13.79 -16.66 10.09
C PHE A 268 15.08 -16.87 9.28
N GLU A 269 15.92 -17.84 9.67
CA GLU A 269 17.23 -18.08 9.05
C GLU A 269 17.12 -18.48 7.57
N GLN A 270 16.11 -19.29 7.25
CA GLN A 270 15.87 -19.72 5.88
C GLN A 270 15.38 -18.54 5.03
N ALA A 271 14.42 -17.77 5.52
CA ALA A 271 13.95 -16.57 4.84
C ALA A 271 15.07 -15.55 4.65
N ASP A 272 15.89 -15.29 5.68
CA ASP A 272 17.04 -14.38 5.59
C ASP A 272 18.04 -14.84 4.51
N THR A 273 18.32 -16.14 4.45
CA THR A 273 19.18 -16.75 3.42
C THR A 273 18.62 -16.52 2.01
N ASP A 274 17.34 -16.81 1.78
CA ASP A 274 16.68 -16.63 0.49
C ASP A 274 16.64 -15.15 0.06
N ILE A 275 16.38 -14.25 1.01
CA ILE A 275 16.37 -12.80 0.78
C ILE A 275 17.77 -12.31 0.40
N ARG A 276 18.84 -12.78 1.07
CA ARG A 276 20.22 -12.43 0.69
C ARG A 276 20.58 -12.95 -0.69
N ALA A 277 20.24 -14.21 -0.98
CA ALA A 277 20.52 -14.84 -2.27
C ALA A 277 19.79 -14.13 -3.44
N SER A 278 18.65 -13.51 -3.16
CA SER A 278 17.86 -12.73 -4.12
C SER A 278 18.21 -11.24 -4.18
N HIS A 279 19.21 -10.78 -3.42
CA HIS A 279 19.59 -9.36 -3.26
C HIS A 279 18.55 -8.48 -2.55
N GLY A 280 17.60 -9.05 -1.80
CA GLY A 280 16.47 -8.32 -1.22
C GLY A 280 16.86 -7.13 -0.32
N TYR A 281 17.96 -7.24 0.43
CA TYR A 281 18.44 -6.18 1.31
C TYR A 281 19.31 -5.10 0.64
N THR A 282 19.71 -5.29 -0.62
CA THR A 282 20.63 -4.35 -1.29
C THR A 282 20.00 -2.96 -1.39
N ASP A 283 20.74 -1.93 -0.98
CA ASP A 283 20.34 -0.54 -1.16
C ASP A 283 20.03 -0.22 -2.64
N PRO A 284 18.96 0.52 -2.97
CA PRO A 284 18.59 0.79 -4.36
C PRO A 284 19.67 1.53 -5.17
N GLY A 285 20.42 2.46 -4.56
CA GLY A 285 21.48 3.21 -5.23
C GLY A 285 22.70 2.33 -5.52
N ILE A 286 23.05 1.44 -4.59
CA ILE A 286 24.06 0.41 -4.83
C ILE A 286 23.60 -0.55 -5.92
N ALA A 287 22.35 -1.01 -5.88
CA ALA A 287 21.80 -1.93 -6.86
C ALA A 287 21.81 -1.35 -8.28
N GLU A 288 21.47 -0.08 -8.42
CA GLU A 288 21.50 0.62 -9.69
C GLU A 288 22.92 0.73 -10.25
N SER A 289 23.88 1.18 -9.43
CA SER A 289 25.28 1.36 -9.85
C SER A 289 26.04 0.05 -10.12
N THR A 290 25.66 -1.04 -9.46
CA THR A 290 26.29 -2.36 -9.61
C THR A 290 25.55 -3.31 -10.56
N GLY A 291 24.38 -2.91 -11.08
CA GLY A 291 23.54 -3.76 -11.92
C GLY A 291 22.86 -4.91 -11.17
N GLN A 292 22.91 -4.93 -9.83
CA GLN A 292 22.16 -5.91 -9.04
C GLN A 292 20.66 -5.64 -9.12
N ARG A 293 19.86 -6.70 -9.18
CA ARG A 293 18.39 -6.65 -9.27
C ARG A 293 17.81 -7.72 -8.38
N LEU A 294 16.57 -7.52 -7.92
CA LEU A 294 15.82 -8.56 -7.24
C LEU A 294 15.72 -9.79 -8.16
N ARG A 295 16.02 -10.97 -7.62
CA ARG A 295 15.91 -12.25 -8.34
C ARG A 295 14.95 -13.16 -7.60
N LEU A 296 14.32 -14.11 -8.29
CA LEU A 296 13.61 -15.17 -7.58
C LEU A 296 14.66 -16.06 -6.87
N PRO A 297 14.47 -16.42 -5.59
CA PRO A 297 15.25 -17.49 -4.96
C PRO A 297 15.19 -18.73 -5.85
N GLY A 298 16.35 -19.31 -6.17
CA GLY A 298 16.42 -20.59 -6.88
C GLY A 298 16.43 -21.75 -5.88
N PRO A 299 16.10 -22.98 -6.31
CA PRO A 299 16.67 -24.14 -5.61
C PRO A 299 18.18 -23.97 -5.66
N GLY A 300 18.85 -23.96 -4.50
CA GLY A 300 20.31 -23.81 -4.44
C GLY A 300 20.97 -24.75 -5.46
N GLY A 301 21.84 -24.18 -6.30
CA GLY A 301 22.66 -24.97 -7.22
C GLY A 301 23.65 -25.86 -6.49
#